data_AF-A0A938B188-F1
#
_entry.id   AF-A0A938B188-F1
#
_cell.length_a   1.000
_cell.length_b   1.000
_cell.length_c   1.000
_cell.angle_alpha   90.00
_cell.angle_beta   90.00
_cell.angle_gamma   90.00
#
_symmetry.space_group_name_H-M   'P 1'
#
loop_
_entity.id
_entity.type
_entity.pdbx_description
1 polymer ?
#
loop_
_entity_poly.entity_id
_entity_poly.type
_entity_poly.pdbx_seq_one_letter_code
_entity_poly.pdbx_strand_id
1 'polypeptide(L)'
;MSLKTQSAAGQFRQDKQIFPSSEMSSYIPHSETILGHQAKSLFNRDDRSNFYAGGERLTLTTTSLTRVRQLHEANDCLQRQIANCEKGLGVAVDPLSVHAEIEHCQLMIARNTGEILNIYSMNESRLRRIAELEAQNLQLEKNMVDSQGLFISTRDMGQRTQHATEFFLSKSTFERNAEELRNLSRE
;
A
#
# COMPACT_ATOMS: atom_id res chain seq x y z
N MET A 1 -26.10 38.33 -39.39
CA MET A 1 -26.53 39.71 -39.03
C MET A 1 -27.44 39.62 -37.83
N SER A 2 -27.22 40.50 -36.85
CA SER A 2 -27.91 40.58 -35.56
C SER A 2 -29.34 41.12 -35.68
N LEU A 3 -30.19 40.82 -34.68
CA LEU A 3 -31.29 41.63 -34.07
C LEU A 3 -32.17 40.63 -33.26
N LYS A 4 -32.18 40.59 -31.90
CA LYS A 4 -32.90 41.46 -30.92
C LYS A 4 -34.36 41.70 -31.35
N THR A 5 -35.42 41.47 -30.56
CA THR A 5 -35.74 41.90 -29.17
C THR A 5 -37.10 41.27 -28.76
N GLN A 6 -37.25 40.73 -27.54
CA GLN A 6 -38.05 41.23 -26.39
C GLN A 6 -39.48 41.75 -26.64
N SER A 7 -40.45 41.22 -25.88
CA SER A 7 -41.61 41.91 -25.26
C SER A 7 -42.47 40.86 -24.51
N ALA A 8 -43.23 41.07 -23.43
CA ALA A 8 -43.22 41.88 -22.20
C ALA A 8 -44.56 41.57 -21.49
N ALA A 9 -44.67 41.91 -20.19
CA ALA A 9 -45.87 41.97 -19.33
C ALA A 9 -46.39 40.61 -18.82
N GLY A 10 -46.62 40.38 -17.52
CA GLY A 10 -47.02 41.24 -16.39
C GLY A 10 -48.28 40.59 -15.77
N GLN A 11 -48.71 40.72 -14.52
CA GLN A 11 -48.25 41.35 -13.28
C GLN A 11 -49.40 41.09 -12.25
N PHE A 12 -49.11 41.14 -10.94
CA PHE A 12 -50.03 41.27 -9.77
C PHE A 12 -50.82 40.06 -9.22
N ARG A 13 -51.21 39.99 -7.92
CA ARG A 13 -50.68 40.30 -6.55
C ARG A 13 -51.84 40.04 -5.55
N GLN A 14 -51.53 40.13 -4.25
CA GLN A 14 -52.38 40.21 -3.03
C GLN A 14 -52.74 38.88 -2.36
N ASP A 15 -52.11 38.51 -1.24
CA ASP A 15 -52.08 39.11 0.11
C ASP A 15 -53.40 38.91 0.89
N LYS A 16 -53.34 38.09 1.94
CA LYS A 16 -54.01 38.39 3.23
C LYS A 16 -53.28 37.70 4.39
N GLN A 17 -53.13 38.50 5.43
CA GLN A 17 -52.26 38.39 6.59
C GLN A 17 -53.07 38.03 7.86
N ILE A 18 -52.34 37.61 8.91
CA ILE A 18 -52.60 37.73 10.38
C ILE A 18 -53.14 36.48 11.14
N PHE A 19 -52.21 35.89 11.91
CA PHE A 19 -52.31 35.06 13.14
C PHE A 19 -52.66 35.95 14.37
N PRO A 20 -53.15 35.47 15.56
CA PRO A 20 -52.34 34.58 16.43
C PRO A 20 -53.01 33.70 17.53
N SER A 21 -52.16 32.78 18.02
CA SER A 21 -51.92 32.32 19.41
C SER A 21 -52.82 31.27 20.11
N SER A 22 -52.10 30.39 20.83
CA SER A 22 -52.51 29.35 21.80
C SER A 22 -52.95 28.02 21.15
N GLU A 23 -52.38 26.84 21.40
CA GLU A 23 -51.71 26.27 22.57
C GLU A 23 -50.68 25.19 22.17
N MET A 24 -49.79 24.89 23.11
CA MET A 24 -48.69 23.92 23.05
C MET A 24 -49.12 22.51 22.67
N SER A 25 -48.30 21.77 21.88
CA SER A 25 -47.78 20.45 22.30
C SER A 25 -46.86 19.83 21.23
N SER A 26 -45.59 19.67 21.61
CA SER A 26 -44.58 18.72 21.13
C SER A 26 -44.57 18.28 19.65
N TYR A 27 -43.75 18.95 18.83
CA TYR A 27 -42.99 18.29 17.76
C TYR A 27 -41.63 18.99 17.65
N ILE A 28 -40.57 18.35 18.17
CA ILE A 28 -39.20 18.78 17.91
C ILE A 28 -38.79 18.13 16.58
N PRO A 29 -38.47 18.91 15.53
CA PRO A 29 -37.89 18.38 14.31
C PRO A 29 -36.46 17.91 14.62
N HIS A 30 -36.12 16.70 14.17
CA HIS A 30 -34.77 16.18 14.24
C HIS A 30 -33.81 17.17 13.59
N SER A 31 -32.99 17.81 14.42
CA SER A 31 -31.77 18.48 13.99
C SER A 31 -30.87 17.45 13.31
N GLU A 32 -30.56 17.70 12.05
CA GLU A 32 -29.53 17.00 11.29
C GLU A 32 -28.17 17.19 11.98
N THR A 33 -27.77 16.20 12.78
CA THR A 33 -26.39 16.08 13.23
C THR A 33 -25.58 15.46 12.10
N ILE A 34 -24.98 16.32 11.28
CA ILE A 34 -23.85 15.97 10.43
C ILE A 34 -22.69 15.60 11.36
N LEU A 35 -22.46 14.30 11.60
CA LEU A 35 -21.13 13.69 11.66
C LEU A 35 -21.29 12.19 11.97
N GLY A 36 -21.28 11.40 10.91
CA GLY A 36 -21.21 9.96 10.98
C GLY A 36 -20.56 9.48 9.70
N HIS A 37 -19.32 9.90 9.45
CA HIS A 37 -18.48 9.18 8.51
C HIS A 37 -18.33 7.76 9.04
N GLN A 38 -19.21 6.89 8.56
CA GLN A 38 -19.03 5.46 8.58
C GLN A 38 -17.61 5.23 8.07
N ALA A 39 -16.72 4.80 8.96
CA ALA A 39 -15.34 4.49 8.59
C ALA A 39 -15.43 3.49 7.44
N LYS A 40 -15.17 3.96 6.22
CA LYS A 40 -15.04 3.09 5.07
C LYS A 40 -13.96 2.10 5.47
N SER A 41 -14.34 0.83 5.58
CA SER A 41 -13.39 -0.26 5.78
C SER A 41 -12.33 -0.12 4.70
N LEU A 42 -11.14 0.39 5.09
CA LEU A 42 -10.00 0.57 4.20
C LEU A 42 -9.42 -0.77 3.72
N PHE A 43 -10.01 -1.87 4.16
CA PHE A 43 -9.68 -3.21 3.72
C PHE A 43 -10.92 -3.79 3.06
N ASN A 44 -10.87 -3.84 1.73
CA ASN A 44 -11.82 -4.61 0.97
C ASN A 44 -11.62 -6.08 1.33
N ARG A 45 -12.70 -6.84 1.54
CA ARG A 45 -12.62 -8.25 1.97
C ARG A 45 -11.88 -9.09 0.91
N ASP A 46 -11.92 -8.64 -0.33
CA ASP A 46 -11.26 -9.23 -1.50
C ASP A 46 -9.73 -9.01 -1.53
N ASP A 47 -9.22 -7.94 -0.89
CA ASP A 47 -7.77 -7.69 -0.80
C ASP A 47 -7.09 -8.71 0.13
N ARG A 48 -7.81 -9.16 1.17
CA ARG A 48 -7.32 -10.22 2.05
C ARG A 48 -7.21 -11.55 1.31
N SER A 49 -8.18 -11.91 0.47
CA SER A 49 -8.08 -13.15 -0.31
C SER A 49 -6.92 -13.13 -1.29
N ASN A 50 -6.62 -11.98 -1.91
CA ASN A 50 -5.47 -11.86 -2.81
C ASN A 50 -4.12 -11.90 -2.07
N PHE A 51 -4.06 -11.38 -0.84
CA PHE A 51 -2.88 -11.52 0.04
C PHE A 51 -2.59 -13.00 0.41
N TYR A 52 -3.62 -13.84 0.57
CA TYR A 52 -3.47 -15.26 0.90
C TYR A 52 -3.43 -16.20 -0.33
N ALA A 53 -3.89 -15.77 -1.50
CA ALA A 53 -4.02 -16.63 -2.70
C ALA A 53 -2.75 -16.75 -3.57
N GLY A 54 -1.65 -16.06 -3.22
CA GLY A 54 -0.33 -16.35 -3.80
C GLY A 54 -0.21 -16.19 -5.32
N GLY A 55 -0.97 -15.27 -5.93
CA GLY A 55 -0.98 -15.07 -7.39
C GLY A 55 0.23 -14.33 -7.96
N GLU A 56 0.88 -13.47 -7.17
CA GLU A 56 2.15 -12.85 -7.52
C GLU A 56 3.23 -13.34 -6.56
N ARG A 57 4.44 -13.62 -7.09
CA ARG A 57 5.60 -14.11 -6.35
C ARG A 57 6.03 -13.14 -5.24
N LEU A 58 5.28 -13.07 -4.14
CA LEU A 58 5.75 -12.60 -2.84
C LEU A 58 6.50 -13.74 -2.15
N THR A 59 7.47 -14.34 -2.84
CA THR A 59 8.35 -15.31 -2.20
C THR A 59 9.29 -14.53 -1.30
N LEU A 60 8.86 -14.35 -0.05
CA LEU A 60 9.71 -13.91 1.04
C LEU A 60 10.95 -14.81 1.06
N THR A 61 12.05 -14.20 1.45
CA THR A 61 13.29 -14.91 1.70
C THR A 61 13.11 -15.86 2.88
N THR A 62 13.84 -16.98 2.93
CA THR A 62 13.65 -17.99 3.99
C THR A 62 13.84 -17.38 5.39
N THR A 63 14.78 -16.45 5.53
CA THR A 63 15.06 -15.70 6.75
C THR A 63 13.88 -14.80 7.12
N SER A 64 13.38 -14.00 6.18
CA SER A 64 12.22 -13.12 6.36
C SER A 64 10.95 -13.90 6.69
N LEU A 65 10.70 -15.01 6.00
CA LEU A 65 9.56 -15.88 6.26
C LEU A 65 9.62 -16.50 7.67
N THR A 66 10.80 -16.94 8.09
CA THR A 66 11.02 -17.47 9.45
C THR A 66 10.74 -16.40 10.49
N ARG A 67 11.23 -15.17 10.26
CA ARG A 67 10.99 -14.04 11.16
C ARG A 67 9.51 -13.68 11.27
N VAL A 68 8.80 -13.61 10.14
CA VAL A 68 7.35 -13.36 10.11
C VAL A 68 6.59 -14.43 10.90
N ARG A 69 6.96 -15.71 10.75
CA ARG A 69 6.35 -16.79 11.54
C ARG A 69 6.56 -16.62 13.04
N GLN A 70 7.78 -16.27 13.47
CA GLN A 70 8.08 -16.01 14.88
C GLN A 70 7.27 -14.84 15.44
N LEU A 71 7.11 -13.77 14.66
CA LEU A 71 6.31 -12.60 15.07
C LEU A 71 4.82 -12.94 15.19
N HIS A 72 4.29 -13.77 14.28
CA HIS A 72 2.92 -14.27 14.39
C HIS A 72 2.73 -15.14 15.62
N GLU A 73 3.63 -16.09 15.88
CA GLU A 73 3.57 -16.94 17.07
C GLU A 73 3.65 -16.12 18.37
N ALA A 74 4.50 -15.08 18.40
CA ALA A 74 4.57 -14.15 19.53
C ALA A 74 3.24 -13.40 19.71
N ASN A 75 2.60 -12.95 18.63
CA ASN A 75 1.30 -12.30 18.69
C ASN A 75 0.22 -13.25 19.21
N ASP A 76 0.21 -14.51 18.79
CA ASP A 76 -0.74 -15.51 19.27
C ASP A 76 -0.55 -15.82 20.76
N CYS A 77 0.69 -15.79 21.26
CA CYS A 77 0.99 -15.89 22.69
C CYS A 77 0.44 -14.67 23.45
N LEU A 78 0.69 -13.46 22.97
CA LEU A 78 0.21 -12.21 23.60
C LEU A 78 -1.32 -12.11 23.59
N GLN A 79 -1.99 -12.55 22.52
CA GLN A 79 -3.45 -12.60 22.46
C GLN A 79 -4.04 -13.57 23.49
N ARG A 80 -3.43 -14.74 23.67
CA ARG A 80 -3.84 -15.68 24.72
C ARG A 80 -3.62 -15.09 26.12
N GLN A 81 -2.54 -14.33 26.31
CA GLN A 81 -2.28 -13.62 27.57
C GLN A 81 -3.35 -12.56 27.84
N ILE A 82 -3.69 -11.73 26.86
CA ILE A 82 -4.78 -10.75 26.97
C ILE A 82 -6.08 -11.44 27.37
N ALA A 83 -6.46 -12.52 26.68
CA ALA A 83 -7.68 -13.26 26.99
C ALA A 83 -7.69 -13.84 28.41
N ASN A 84 -6.53 -14.16 28.98
CA ASN A 84 -6.41 -14.60 30.38
C ASN A 84 -6.53 -13.44 31.36
N CYS A 85 -5.87 -12.31 31.09
CA CYS A 85 -5.99 -11.08 31.88
C CYS A 85 -7.44 -10.58 31.92
N GLU A 86 -8.14 -10.58 30.78
CA GLU A 86 -9.55 -10.20 30.67
C GLU A 86 -10.48 -11.06 31.53
N LYS A 87 -10.23 -12.38 31.58
CA LYS A 87 -10.98 -13.29 32.47
C LYS A 87 -10.74 -12.99 33.95
N GLY A 88 -9.52 -12.57 34.31
CA GLY A 88 -9.15 -12.21 35.67
C GLY A 88 -9.71 -10.88 36.15
N LEU A 89 -10.11 -9.99 35.23
CA LEU A 89 -10.52 -8.61 35.53
C LEU A 89 -11.72 -8.52 36.48
N GLY A 90 -12.70 -9.42 36.36
CA GLY A 90 -13.91 -9.42 37.19
C GLY A 90 -13.69 -9.85 38.64
N VAL A 91 -12.53 -10.41 38.97
CA VAL A 91 -12.14 -10.89 40.30
C VAL A 91 -10.81 -10.30 40.77
N ALA A 92 -10.23 -9.38 40.01
CA ALA A 92 -8.94 -8.78 40.31
C ALA A 92 -9.04 -7.82 41.51
N VAL A 93 -8.11 -7.98 42.46
CA VAL A 93 -7.94 -7.04 43.58
C VAL A 93 -7.44 -5.68 43.09
N ASP A 94 -6.63 -5.68 42.02
CA ASP A 94 -6.15 -4.47 41.35
C ASP A 94 -6.44 -4.52 39.84
N PRO A 95 -7.61 -4.03 39.40
CA PRO A 95 -7.98 -4.00 37.99
C PRO A 95 -7.08 -3.09 37.14
N LEU A 96 -6.49 -2.04 37.73
CA LEU A 96 -5.68 -1.08 36.98
C LEU A 96 -4.37 -1.71 36.51
N SER A 97 -3.73 -2.51 37.36
CA SER A 97 -2.54 -3.28 36.97
C SER A 97 -2.85 -4.27 35.86
N VAL A 98 -3.99 -4.97 35.92
CA VAL A 98 -4.40 -5.92 34.86
C VAL A 98 -4.68 -5.18 33.54
N HIS A 99 -5.29 -4.00 33.58
CA HIS A 99 -5.44 -3.15 32.39
C HIS A 99 -4.11 -2.73 31.80
N ALA A 100 -3.15 -2.32 32.62
CA ALA A 100 -1.80 -1.96 32.15
C ALA A 100 -1.09 -3.14 31.48
N GLU A 101 -1.26 -4.37 31.98
CA GLU A 101 -0.72 -5.58 31.34
C GLU A 101 -1.38 -5.87 29.98
N ILE A 102 -2.70 -5.69 29.87
CA ILE A 102 -3.42 -5.83 28.59
C ILE A 102 -2.93 -4.80 27.57
N GLU A 103 -2.82 -3.53 27.96
CA GLU A 103 -2.31 -2.46 27.11
C GLU A 103 -0.87 -2.75 26.68
N HIS A 104 -0.02 -3.23 27.59
CA HIS A 104 1.35 -3.62 27.26
C HIS A 104 1.38 -4.72 26.18
N CYS A 105 0.55 -5.75 26.32
CA CYS A 105 0.44 -6.82 25.33
C CYS A 105 -0.04 -6.28 23.97
N GLN A 106 -1.03 -5.38 23.96
CA GLN A 106 -1.52 -4.74 22.74
C GLN A 106 -0.45 -3.92 22.04
N LEU A 107 0.36 -3.15 22.79
CA LEU A 107 1.49 -2.40 22.24
C LEU A 107 2.53 -3.33 21.61
N MET A 108 2.83 -4.47 22.24
CA MET A 108 3.75 -5.46 21.68
C MET A 108 3.20 -6.09 20.39
N ILE A 109 1.90 -6.42 20.34
CA ILE A 109 1.25 -6.91 19.12
C ILE A 109 1.33 -5.86 18.00
N ALA A 110 1.05 -4.59 18.31
CA ALA A 110 1.12 -3.50 17.34
C ALA A 110 2.54 -3.34 16.77
N ARG A 111 3.57 -3.39 17.65
CA ARG A 111 4.97 -3.36 17.24
C ARG A 111 5.32 -4.52 16.30
N ASN A 112 4.99 -5.75 16.70
CA ASN A 112 5.28 -6.94 15.89
C ASN A 112 4.57 -6.89 14.53
N THR A 113 3.34 -6.40 14.51
CA THR A 113 2.57 -6.21 13.27
C THR A 113 3.23 -5.17 12.36
N GLY A 114 3.72 -4.07 12.92
CA GLY A 114 4.50 -3.07 12.18
C GLY A 114 5.79 -3.66 11.58
N GLU A 115 6.49 -4.52 12.33
CA GLU A 115 7.69 -5.21 11.83
C GLU A 115 7.36 -6.16 10.67
N ILE A 116 6.27 -6.93 10.76
CA ILE A 116 5.78 -7.79 9.67
C ILE A 116 5.51 -6.97 8.40
N LEU A 117 4.80 -5.84 8.53
CA LEU A 117 4.50 -4.96 7.40
C LEU A 117 5.78 -4.39 6.77
N ASN A 118 6.75 -4.01 7.60
CA ASN A 118 8.05 -3.54 7.12
C ASN A 118 8.80 -4.61 6.32
N ILE A 119 8.79 -5.87 6.79
CA ILE A 119 9.38 -7.00 6.06
C ILE A 119 8.74 -7.15 4.67
N TYR A 120 7.41 -7.08 4.58
CA TYR A 120 6.72 -7.16 3.29
C TYR A 120 7.04 -5.96 2.38
N SER A 121 7.12 -4.75 2.91
CA SER A 121 7.48 -3.55 2.14
C SER A 121 8.91 -3.60 1.58
N MET A 122 9.87 -4.09 2.39
CA MET A 122 11.24 -4.32 1.93
C MET A 122 11.29 -5.41 0.86
N ASN A 123 10.52 -6.49 1.04
CA ASN A 123 10.44 -7.55 0.04
C ASN A 123 9.85 -7.08 -1.29
N GLU A 124 8.81 -6.24 -1.25
CA GLU A 124 8.24 -5.63 -2.45
C GLU A 124 9.27 -4.78 -3.21
N SER A 125 10.03 -3.96 -2.48
CA SER A 125 11.10 -3.12 -3.04
C SER A 125 12.21 -3.98 -3.68
N ARG A 126 12.59 -5.07 -3.01
CA ARG A 126 13.55 -6.07 -3.53
C ARG A 126 13.07 -6.70 -4.83
N LEU A 127 11.82 -7.14 -4.89
CA LEU A 127 11.24 -7.76 -6.09
C LEU A 127 11.12 -6.78 -7.25
N ARG A 128 10.70 -5.53 -6.97
CA ARG A 128 10.68 -4.46 -7.98
C ARG A 128 12.08 -4.23 -8.56
N ARG A 129 13.10 -4.19 -7.71
CA ARG A 129 14.49 -4.02 -8.13
C ARG A 129 14.99 -5.19 -8.98
N ILE A 130 14.64 -6.42 -8.62
CA ILE A 130 14.94 -7.62 -9.43
C ILE A 130 14.33 -7.48 -10.83
N ALA A 131 13.04 -7.15 -10.93
CA ALA A 131 12.36 -6.99 -12.21
C ALA A 131 12.99 -5.87 -13.08
N GLU A 132 13.38 -4.75 -12.47
CA GLU A 132 14.10 -3.67 -13.16
C GLU A 132 15.44 -4.14 -13.73
N LEU A 133 16.23 -4.87 -12.95
CA LEU A 133 17.53 -5.40 -13.37
C LEU A 133 17.39 -6.46 -14.46
N GLU A 134 16.39 -7.34 -14.37
CA GLU A 134 16.08 -8.33 -15.41
C GLU A 134 15.71 -7.66 -16.74
N ALA A 135 14.86 -6.63 -16.70
CA ALA A 135 14.50 -5.84 -17.88
C ALA A 135 15.70 -5.12 -18.49
N GLN A 136 16.56 -4.51 -17.66
CA GLN A 136 17.80 -3.88 -18.11
C GLN A 136 18.76 -4.88 -18.75
N ASN A 137 18.92 -6.05 -18.14
CA ASN A 137 19.81 -7.09 -18.65
C ASN A 137 19.36 -7.63 -20.00
N LEU A 138 18.06 -7.82 -20.21
CA LEU A 138 17.51 -8.20 -21.52
C LEU A 138 17.84 -7.15 -22.60
N GLN A 139 17.74 -5.86 -22.26
CA GLN A 139 18.12 -4.79 -23.19
C GLN A 139 19.63 -4.76 -23.45
N LEU A 140 20.45 -4.96 -22.42
CA LEU A 140 21.90 -5.02 -22.55
C LEU A 140 22.36 -6.22 -23.39
N GLU A 141 21.73 -7.38 -23.25
CA GLU A 141 21.98 -8.56 -24.10
C GLU A 141 21.74 -8.25 -25.57
N LYS A 142 20.61 -7.61 -25.89
CA LYS A 142 20.33 -7.16 -27.25
C LYS A 142 21.40 -6.19 -27.77
N ASN A 143 21.73 -5.16 -26.98
CA ASN A 143 22.73 -4.17 -27.35
C ASN A 143 24.11 -4.82 -27.59
N MET A 144 24.51 -5.79 -26.75
CA MET A 144 25.76 -6.52 -26.93
C MET A 144 25.77 -7.32 -28.24
N VAL A 145 24.69 -8.02 -28.57
CA VAL A 145 24.57 -8.75 -29.84
C VAL A 145 24.64 -7.81 -31.03
N ASP A 146 23.92 -6.68 -30.98
CA ASP A 146 23.90 -5.66 -32.03
C ASP A 146 25.31 -5.04 -32.22
N SER A 147 25.95 -4.57 -31.14
CA SER A 147 27.31 -4.01 -31.19
C SER A 147 28.35 -5.04 -31.64
N GLN A 148 28.22 -6.31 -31.24
CA GLN A 148 29.10 -7.38 -31.70
C GLN A 148 28.92 -7.65 -33.20
N GLY A 149 27.67 -7.65 -33.69
CA GLY A 149 27.37 -7.77 -35.12
C GLY A 149 28.00 -6.64 -35.93
N LEU A 150 27.81 -5.39 -35.49
CA LEU A 150 28.40 -4.20 -36.11
C LEU A 150 29.93 -4.24 -36.09
N PHE A 151 30.52 -4.65 -34.97
CA PHE A 151 31.97 -4.85 -34.85
C PHE A 151 32.52 -5.84 -35.89
N ILE A 152 31.77 -6.88 -36.24
CA ILE A 152 32.20 -7.90 -37.23
C ILE A 152 32.01 -7.38 -38.66
N SER A 153 30.92 -6.68 -38.94
CA SER A 153 30.58 -6.22 -40.29
C SER A 153 31.32 -4.94 -40.74
N THR A 154 31.72 -4.09 -39.79
CA THR A 154 32.28 -2.77 -40.09
C THR A 154 33.73 -2.85 -40.52
N ARG A 155 34.04 -2.24 -41.68
CA ARG A 155 35.39 -2.20 -42.27
C ARG A 155 36.24 -1.04 -41.76
N ASP A 156 35.60 0.07 -41.37
CA ASP A 156 36.29 1.23 -40.80
C ASP A 156 36.75 0.94 -39.38
N MET A 157 38.04 1.16 -39.10
CA MET A 157 38.61 0.85 -37.79
C MET A 157 38.11 1.79 -36.68
N GLY A 158 37.85 3.06 -36.98
CA GLY A 158 37.36 4.01 -35.97
C GLY A 158 35.98 3.61 -35.45
N GLN A 159 35.05 3.35 -36.36
CA GLN A 159 33.71 2.84 -36.02
C GLN A 159 33.76 1.47 -35.36
N ARG A 160 34.67 0.60 -35.80
CA ARG A 160 34.86 -0.72 -35.19
C ARG A 160 35.32 -0.62 -33.74
N THR A 161 36.25 0.29 -33.43
CA THR A 161 36.66 0.57 -32.05
C THR A 161 35.49 1.11 -31.23
N GLN A 162 34.65 2.00 -31.80
CA GLN A 162 33.47 2.50 -31.10
C GLN A 162 32.49 1.37 -30.73
N HIS A 163 32.13 0.50 -31.66
CA HIS A 163 31.24 -0.63 -31.37
C HIS A 163 31.85 -1.61 -30.36
N ALA A 164 33.16 -1.82 -30.40
CA ALA A 164 33.85 -2.61 -29.38
C ALA A 164 33.72 -1.95 -27.98
N THR A 165 33.88 -0.64 -27.88
CA THR A 165 33.69 0.06 -26.59
C THR A 165 32.26 -0.04 -26.08
N GLU A 166 31.26 0.12 -26.93
CA GLU A 166 29.84 -0.03 -26.58
C GLU A 166 29.53 -1.45 -26.08
N PHE A 167 30.09 -2.46 -26.74
CA PHE A 167 29.98 -3.86 -26.32
C PHE A 167 30.56 -4.08 -24.92
N PHE A 168 31.80 -3.64 -24.66
CA PHE A 168 32.44 -3.87 -23.37
C PHE A 168 31.79 -3.08 -22.23
N LEU A 169 31.30 -1.87 -22.50
CA LEU A 169 30.52 -1.09 -21.53
C LEU A 169 29.20 -1.78 -21.18
N SER A 170 28.47 -2.26 -22.19
CA SER A 170 27.23 -3.00 -22.00
C SER A 170 27.47 -4.29 -21.21
N LYS A 171 28.54 -5.02 -21.55
CA LYS A 171 28.95 -6.24 -20.84
C LYS A 171 29.31 -5.99 -19.38
N SER A 172 30.11 -4.96 -19.09
CA SER A 172 30.48 -4.60 -17.72
C SER A 172 29.24 -4.25 -16.88
N THR A 173 28.29 -3.52 -17.48
CA THR A 173 27.03 -3.18 -16.80
C THR A 173 26.17 -4.41 -16.54
N PHE A 174 26.07 -5.31 -17.52
CA PHE A 174 25.35 -6.57 -17.39
C PHE A 174 25.93 -7.45 -16.27
N GLU A 175 27.25 -7.59 -16.21
CA GLU A 175 27.93 -8.38 -15.16
C GLU A 175 27.68 -7.80 -13.76
N ARG A 176 27.71 -6.47 -13.63
CA ARG A 176 27.38 -5.79 -12.37
C ARG A 176 25.92 -6.04 -11.97
N ASN A 177 24.99 -5.88 -12.91
CA ASN A 177 23.56 -6.14 -12.66
C ASN A 177 23.31 -7.61 -12.28
N ALA A 178 24.02 -8.55 -12.92
CA ALA A 178 23.92 -9.97 -12.61
C ALA A 178 24.43 -10.30 -11.19
N GLU A 179 25.46 -9.60 -10.71
CA GLU A 179 25.92 -9.72 -9.33
C GLU A 179 24.90 -9.16 -8.33
N GLU A 180 24.31 -8.00 -8.63
CA GLU A 180 23.24 -7.42 -7.80
C GLU A 180 22.02 -8.36 -7.72
N LEU A 181 21.59 -8.93 -8.85
CA LEU A 181 20.52 -9.94 -8.89
C LEU A 181 20.82 -11.17 -8.02
N ARG A 182 22.06 -11.66 -8.03
CA ARG A 182 22.48 -12.77 -7.15
C ARG A 182 22.38 -12.39 -5.68
N ASN A 183 22.76 -11.18 -5.31
CA ASN A 183 22.68 -10.70 -3.93
C ASN A 183 21.23 -10.56 -3.47
N LEU A 184 20.39 -9.88 -4.25
CA LEU A 184 18.96 -9.71 -3.96
C LEU A 184 18.20 -11.04 -3.90
N SER A 185 18.68 -12.09 -4.58
CA SER A 185 18.06 -13.42 -4.57
C SER A 185 18.52 -14.30 -3.40
N ARG A 186 19.64 -13.96 -2.75
CA ARG A 186 20.24 -14.74 -1.63
C ARG A 186 19.84 -14.22 -0.25
N GLU A 187 19.58 -12.93 -0.13
CA GLU A 187 18.93 -12.33 1.05
C GLU A 187 17.59 -13.02 1.35
#